data_AF-A0A0G0PJT4-F1
#
_entry.id   AF-A0A0G0PJT4-F1
#
_cell.length_a   1.000
_cell.length_b   1.000
_cell.length_c   1.000
_cell.angle_alpha   90.00
_cell.angle_beta   90.00
_cell.angle_gamma   90.00
#
_symmetry.space_group_name_H-M   'P 1'
#
loop_
_entity.id
_entity.type
_entity.pdbx_description
1 polymer ?
#
loop_
_entity_poly.entity_id
_entity_poly.type
_entity_poly.pdbx_seq_one_letter_code
_entity_poly.pdbx_strand_id
1 'polypeptide(L)'
;MKTKRWTEEQLRSAAKQSTSIRQVLSRIKLKEAGGNYAQIKKYLHIYKVDISHFKGKGWNKGLKGIGKPLYSLEEILVKNSNFQSYKLKNRLFLAKLKPQYCEECGWAEKSTDGRLPLELDHINGDSCDNRLENLRILCPNCHSLKPTHRGRNRKLRGPVVK
;
A
#
# COMPACT_ATOMS: atom_id res chain seq x y z
N MET A 1 -30.12 -29.80 4.61
CA MET A 1 -28.91 -28.94 4.75
C MET A 1 -27.69 -29.73 4.35
N LYS A 2 -26.83 -29.22 3.44
CA LYS A 2 -25.60 -29.90 3.02
C LYS A 2 -24.74 -30.19 4.28
N THR A 3 -24.46 -31.46 4.53
CA THR A 3 -23.65 -31.91 5.65
C THR A 3 -22.22 -31.40 5.50
N LYS A 4 -21.66 -30.90 6.60
CA LYS A 4 -20.25 -30.48 6.64
C LYS A 4 -19.37 -31.71 6.52
N ARG A 5 -18.30 -31.62 5.72
CA ARG A 5 -17.33 -32.71 5.48
C ARG A 5 -16.33 -32.92 6.63
N TRP A 6 -16.47 -32.17 7.72
CA TRP A 6 -15.52 -32.14 8.82
C TRP A 6 -16.25 -32.05 10.16
N THR A 7 -15.64 -32.62 11.20
CA THR A 7 -16.19 -32.67 12.56
C THR A 7 -15.69 -31.51 13.42
N GLU A 8 -16.32 -31.29 14.57
CA GLU A 8 -15.86 -30.30 15.55
C GLU A 8 -14.43 -30.60 16.03
N GLU A 9 -14.12 -31.86 16.31
CA GLU A 9 -12.80 -32.32 16.77
C GLU A 9 -11.72 -32.03 15.73
N GLN A 10 -12.00 -32.30 14.45
CA GLN A 10 -11.10 -31.98 13.35
C GLN A 10 -10.85 -30.47 13.26
N LEU A 11 -11.88 -29.64 13.45
CA LEU A 11 -11.74 -28.19 13.44
C LEU A 11 -10.90 -27.69 14.63
N ARG A 12 -11.13 -28.22 15.84
CA ARG A 12 -10.34 -27.89 17.04
C ARG A 12 -8.87 -28.28 16.88
N SER A 13 -8.61 -29.50 16.39
CA SER A 13 -7.26 -30.00 16.14
C SER A 13 -6.54 -29.15 15.09
N ALA A 14 -7.22 -28.85 13.98
CA ALA A 14 -6.68 -27.99 12.93
C ALA A 14 -6.39 -26.56 13.42
N ALA A 15 -7.24 -25.99 14.26
CA ALA A 15 -7.04 -24.66 14.84
C ALA A 15 -5.82 -24.61 15.78
N LYS A 16 -5.66 -25.62 16.66
CA LYS A 16 -4.49 -25.71 17.56
C LYS A 16 -3.17 -25.79 16.79
N GLN A 17 -3.14 -26.49 15.66
CA GLN A 17 -1.93 -26.70 14.84
C GLN A 17 -1.72 -25.63 13.74
N SER A 18 -2.47 -24.53 13.80
CA SER A 18 -2.44 -23.46 12.80
C SER A 18 -2.23 -22.10 13.46
N THR A 19 -1.68 -21.15 12.70
CA THR A 19 -1.57 -19.74 13.08
C THR A 19 -2.44 -18.84 12.20
N SER A 20 -3.24 -19.43 11.30
CA SER A 20 -4.13 -18.73 10.38
C SER A 20 -5.31 -19.59 9.93
N ILE A 21 -6.42 -18.94 9.56
CA ILE A 21 -7.62 -19.63 9.03
C ILE A 21 -7.31 -20.36 7.71
N ARG A 22 -6.38 -19.84 6.89
CA ARG A 22 -5.93 -20.51 5.66
C ARG A 22 -5.34 -21.88 5.96
N GLN A 23 -4.45 -21.98 6.95
CA GLN A 23 -3.85 -23.24 7.38
C GLN A 23 -4.91 -24.19 7.96
N VAL A 24 -5.89 -23.66 8.71
CA VAL A 24 -7.02 -24.47 9.19
C VAL A 24 -7.75 -25.12 8.01
N LEU A 25 -8.12 -24.34 6.99
CA LEU A 25 -8.76 -24.82 5.76
C LEU A 25 -7.94 -25.90 5.06
N SER A 26 -6.64 -25.66 4.90
CA SER A 26 -5.70 -26.61 4.29
C SER A 26 -5.67 -27.95 5.05
N ARG A 27 -5.57 -27.90 6.38
CA ARG A 27 -5.52 -29.09 7.24
C ARG A 27 -6.80 -29.92 7.23
N ILE A 28 -7.96 -29.28 7.18
CA ILE A 28 -9.26 -29.97 7.04
C ILE A 28 -9.61 -30.30 5.58
N LYS A 29 -8.64 -30.19 4.67
CA LYS A 29 -8.76 -30.51 3.24
C LYS A 29 -9.89 -29.75 2.53
N LEU A 30 -10.16 -28.52 2.97
CA LEU A 30 -11.04 -27.61 2.27
C LEU A 30 -10.25 -26.67 1.37
N LYS A 31 -10.86 -26.31 0.24
CA LYS A 31 -10.29 -25.30 -0.66
C LYS A 31 -10.19 -23.96 0.08
N GLU A 32 -9.05 -23.30 -0.06
CA GLU A 32 -8.76 -21.98 0.52
C GLU A 32 -9.48 -20.84 -0.23
N ALA A 33 -10.81 -20.95 -0.37
CA ALA A 33 -11.61 -20.05 -1.21
C ALA A 33 -12.82 -19.48 -0.48
N GLY A 34 -13.05 -18.18 -0.68
CA GLY A 34 -14.27 -17.42 -0.40
C GLY A 34 -15.15 -17.95 0.74
N GLY A 35 -16.23 -18.65 0.37
CA GLY A 35 -17.25 -19.12 1.31
C GLY A 35 -16.74 -20.05 2.41
N ASN A 36 -15.68 -20.82 2.17
CA ASN A 36 -15.10 -21.69 3.18
C ASN A 36 -14.50 -20.89 4.34
N TYR A 37 -13.93 -19.70 4.08
CA TYR A 37 -13.45 -18.82 5.15
C TYR A 37 -14.59 -18.35 6.05
N ALA A 38 -15.72 -17.97 5.46
CA ALA A 38 -16.89 -17.53 6.21
C ALA A 38 -17.47 -18.68 7.05
N GLN A 39 -17.56 -19.88 6.46
CA GLN A 39 -18.04 -21.06 7.16
C GLN A 39 -17.14 -21.44 8.34
N ILE A 40 -15.82 -21.49 8.15
CA ILE A 40 -14.89 -21.83 9.22
C ILE A 40 -14.89 -20.77 10.33
N LYS A 41 -14.93 -19.47 10.01
CA LYS A 41 -15.09 -18.42 11.03
C LYS A 41 -16.36 -18.60 11.85
N LYS A 42 -17.49 -18.89 11.19
CA LYS A 42 -18.77 -19.15 11.86
C LYS A 42 -18.64 -20.29 12.86
N TYR A 43 -18.04 -21.41 12.47
CA TYR A 43 -17.97 -22.58 13.35
C TYR A 43 -16.87 -22.51 14.41
N LEU A 44 -15.76 -21.83 14.16
CA LEU A 44 -14.78 -21.50 15.20
C LEU A 44 -15.45 -20.72 16.34
N HIS A 45 -16.35 -19.78 15.99
CA HIS A 45 -17.13 -19.04 16.98
C HIS A 45 -18.18 -19.89 17.69
N ILE A 46 -18.99 -20.67 16.94
CA ILE A 46 -20.03 -21.55 17.53
C ILE A 46 -19.43 -22.53 18.53
N TYR A 47 -18.30 -23.14 18.19
CA TYR A 47 -17.63 -24.11 19.06
C TYR A 47 -16.70 -23.45 20.09
N LYS A 48 -16.65 -22.11 20.15
CA LYS A 48 -15.79 -21.36 21.08
C LYS A 48 -14.34 -21.85 21.05
N VAL A 49 -13.81 -22.07 19.86
CA VAL A 49 -12.43 -22.51 19.68
C VAL A 49 -11.51 -21.31 19.91
N ASP A 50 -10.57 -21.45 20.84
CA ASP A 50 -9.56 -20.41 21.03
C ASP A 50 -8.65 -20.32 19.79
N ILE A 51 -8.58 -19.11 19.23
CA ILE A 51 -7.77 -18.74 18.07
C ILE A 51 -6.98 -17.46 18.35
N SER A 52 -6.84 -17.07 19.62
CA SER A 52 -6.13 -15.86 20.05
C SER A 52 -4.67 -15.83 19.59
N HIS A 53 -4.04 -17.01 19.42
CA HIS A 53 -2.69 -17.16 18.87
C HIS A 53 -2.59 -16.92 17.36
N PHE A 54 -3.70 -16.72 16.65
CA PHE A 54 -3.68 -16.44 15.21
C PHE A 54 -3.14 -15.03 14.95
N LYS A 55 -2.02 -14.96 14.23
CA LYS A 55 -1.28 -13.71 14.02
C LYS A 55 -1.96 -12.75 13.03
N GLY A 56 -2.77 -13.27 12.11
CA GLY A 56 -3.61 -12.49 11.21
C GLY A 56 -2.88 -11.36 10.45
N LYS A 57 -3.59 -10.24 10.21
CA LYS A 57 -3.05 -9.06 9.52
C LYS A 57 -2.00 -8.28 10.33
N GLY A 58 -1.85 -8.59 11.63
CA GLY A 58 -0.91 -7.94 12.54
C GLY A 58 0.27 -8.83 12.92
N TRP A 59 0.64 -9.81 12.08
CA TRP A 59 1.70 -10.78 12.40
C TRP A 59 3.07 -10.13 12.67
N ASN A 60 3.28 -8.93 12.14
CA ASN A 60 4.46 -8.12 12.33
C ASN A 60 4.36 -7.14 13.50
N LYS A 61 3.22 -7.08 14.20
CA LYS A 61 3.02 -6.17 15.35
C LYS A 61 4.00 -6.55 16.47
N GLY A 62 4.89 -5.63 16.80
CA GLY A 62 5.95 -5.83 17.82
C GLY A 62 7.30 -6.30 17.28
N LEU A 63 7.40 -6.67 15.99
CA LEU A 63 8.69 -6.98 15.36
C LEU A 63 9.42 -5.67 15.00
N LYS A 64 10.61 -5.48 15.58
CA LYS A 64 11.47 -4.32 15.27
C LYS A 64 12.17 -4.52 13.93
N GLY A 65 12.18 -3.49 13.09
CA GLY A 65 12.88 -3.51 11.80
C GLY A 65 12.05 -3.93 10.59
N ILE A 66 10.87 -4.55 10.79
CA ILE A 66 9.93 -4.81 9.71
C ILE A 66 9.25 -3.49 9.31
N GLY A 67 9.45 -3.06 8.06
CA GLY A 67 8.93 -1.80 7.54
C GLY A 67 9.90 -0.62 7.53
N LYS A 68 11.19 -0.83 7.87
CA LYS A 68 12.22 0.18 7.58
C LYS A 68 12.28 0.43 6.06
N PRO A 69 12.32 1.69 5.61
CA PRO A 69 12.51 1.98 4.20
C PRO A 69 13.82 1.37 3.70
N LEU A 70 13.77 0.66 2.57
CA LEU A 70 14.96 0.04 1.95
C LEU A 70 16.00 1.09 1.55
N TYR A 71 15.53 2.27 1.12
CA TYR A 71 16.35 3.40 0.72
C TYR A 71 16.14 4.55 1.70
N SER A 72 17.21 5.22 2.10
CA SER A 72 17.19 6.50 2.82
C SER A 72 16.61 7.63 1.94
N LEU A 73 16.41 8.83 2.50
CA LEU A 73 15.95 9.97 1.69
C LEU A 73 17.11 10.51 0.85
N GLU A 74 18.31 10.48 1.39
CA GLU A 74 19.56 10.92 0.78
C GLU A 74 19.84 10.13 -0.51
N GLU A 75 19.58 8.82 -0.50
CA GLU A 75 19.70 7.96 -1.71
C GLU A 75 18.62 8.24 -2.77
N ILE A 76 17.49 8.84 -2.39
CA ILE A 76 16.38 9.10 -3.30
C ILE A 76 16.44 10.50 -3.88
N LEU A 77 16.82 11.51 -3.09
CA LEU A 77 16.83 12.93 -3.43
C LEU A 77 18.02 13.32 -4.31
N VAL A 78 18.25 12.53 -5.36
CA VAL A 78 19.32 12.68 -6.34
C VAL A 78 18.76 12.65 -7.74
N LYS A 79 19.58 13.04 -8.71
CA LYS A 79 19.29 12.85 -10.13
C LYS A 79 19.41 11.36 -10.50
N ASN A 80 18.66 10.92 -11.52
CA ASN A 80 18.60 9.53 -12.01
C ASN A 80 18.01 8.51 -11.00
N SER A 81 17.11 8.96 -10.13
CA SER A 81 16.41 8.11 -9.16
C SER A 81 15.02 7.71 -9.68
N ASN A 82 14.78 6.42 -9.89
CA ASN A 82 13.49 5.90 -10.38
C ASN A 82 12.47 5.65 -9.26
N PHE A 83 12.54 6.44 -8.18
CA PHE A 83 11.64 6.27 -7.04
C PHE A 83 10.26 6.88 -7.34
N GLN A 84 9.20 6.12 -7.05
CA GLN A 84 7.83 6.51 -7.37
C GLN A 84 7.42 7.83 -6.67
N SER A 85 6.95 8.82 -7.44
CA SER A 85 6.58 10.17 -6.96
C SER A 85 5.54 10.16 -5.82
N TYR A 86 4.52 9.29 -5.89
CA TYR A 86 3.52 9.18 -4.81
C TYR A 86 4.14 8.75 -3.48
N LYS A 87 5.07 7.78 -3.51
CA LYS A 87 5.79 7.33 -2.31
C LYS A 87 6.74 8.43 -1.83
N LEU A 88 7.41 9.12 -2.76
CA LEU A 88 8.34 10.20 -2.44
C LEU A 88 7.62 11.33 -1.71
N LYS A 89 6.48 11.78 -2.24
CA LYS A 89 5.61 12.77 -1.61
C LYS A 89 5.33 12.45 -0.14
N ASN A 90 4.88 11.23 0.13
CA ASN A 90 4.55 10.82 1.50
C ASN A 90 5.79 10.82 2.41
N ARG A 91 6.96 10.42 1.89
CA ARG A 91 8.22 10.49 2.64
C ARG A 91 8.64 11.93 2.93
N LEU A 92 8.52 12.82 1.95
CA LEU A 92 8.83 14.24 2.10
C LEU A 92 7.94 14.89 3.17
N PHE A 93 6.65 14.55 3.21
CA PHE A 93 5.73 15.01 4.25
C PHE A 93 6.10 14.50 5.64
N LEU A 94 6.44 13.22 5.76
CA LEU A 94 6.86 12.63 7.03
C LEU A 94 8.17 13.25 7.56
N ALA A 95 9.11 13.54 6.64
CA ALA A 95 10.37 14.20 6.97
C ALA A 95 10.26 15.73 7.09
N LYS A 96 9.06 16.31 6.90
CA LYS A 96 8.81 17.77 6.92
C LYS A 96 9.68 18.56 5.93
N LEU A 97 10.13 17.94 4.85
CA LEU A 97 10.94 18.59 3.80
C LEU A 97 10.08 19.34 2.77
N LYS A 98 8.79 19.00 2.69
CA LYS A 98 7.82 19.68 1.82
C LYS A 98 6.50 19.92 2.55
N PRO A 99 5.78 21.00 2.22
CA PRO A 99 4.53 21.36 2.88
C PRO A 99 3.38 20.41 2.49
N GLN A 100 2.40 20.30 3.37
CA GLN A 100 1.14 19.58 3.13
C GLN A 100 0.05 20.52 2.57
N TYR A 101 0.44 21.41 1.66
CA TYR A 101 -0.47 22.29 0.92
C TYR A 101 0.11 22.52 -0.49
N CYS A 102 -0.73 22.97 -1.41
CA CYS A 102 -0.29 23.36 -2.74
C CYS A 102 0.66 24.56 -2.65
N GLU A 103 1.90 24.43 -3.13
CA GLU A 103 2.91 25.50 -3.11
C GLU A 103 2.53 26.69 -4.03
N GLU A 104 1.49 26.56 -4.86
CA GLU A 104 1.01 27.65 -5.73
C GLU A 104 -0.25 28.35 -5.24
N CYS A 105 -1.28 27.59 -4.85
CA CYS A 105 -2.59 28.17 -4.47
C CYS A 105 -2.94 27.98 -2.99
N GLY A 106 -2.09 27.34 -2.20
CA GLY A 106 -2.31 27.09 -0.78
C GLY A 106 -3.36 26.02 -0.45
N TRP A 107 -4.02 25.42 -1.46
CA TRP A 107 -5.06 24.41 -1.24
C TRP A 107 -4.53 23.19 -0.47
N ALA A 108 -5.26 22.76 0.57
CA ALA A 108 -4.81 21.73 1.51
C ALA A 108 -5.94 20.86 2.10
N GLU A 109 -7.10 20.82 1.45
CA GLU A 109 -8.25 20.10 2.00
C GLU A 109 -8.08 18.58 1.91
N LYS A 110 -8.60 17.89 2.92
CA LYS A 110 -8.62 16.43 2.96
C LYS A 110 -9.95 15.92 2.40
N SER A 111 -9.86 14.83 1.64
CA SER A 111 -11.03 14.07 1.21
C SER A 111 -11.72 13.41 2.41
N THR A 112 -12.95 12.93 2.22
CA THR A 112 -13.77 12.29 3.27
C THR A 112 -13.11 11.05 3.87
N ASP A 113 -12.22 10.39 3.13
CA ASP A 113 -11.35 9.29 3.56
C ASP A 113 -10.11 9.76 4.35
N GLY A 114 -9.96 11.06 4.58
CA GLY A 114 -8.83 11.68 5.27
C GLY A 114 -7.59 11.89 4.40
N ARG A 115 -7.65 11.56 3.10
CA ARG A 115 -6.51 11.67 2.20
C ARG A 115 -6.32 13.11 1.72
N LEU A 116 -5.08 13.58 1.70
CA LEU A 116 -4.70 14.86 1.12
C LEU A 116 -4.30 14.66 -0.36
N PRO A 117 -5.13 15.05 -1.34
CA PRO A 117 -4.93 14.74 -2.75
C PRO A 117 -3.97 15.72 -3.43
N LEU A 118 -2.86 16.02 -2.76
CA LEU A 118 -1.73 16.71 -3.39
C LEU A 118 -0.90 15.73 -4.22
N GLU A 119 -0.23 16.26 -5.23
CA GLU A 119 0.61 15.57 -6.18
C GLU A 119 2.02 16.16 -6.13
N LEU A 120 3.02 15.32 -6.40
CA LEU A 120 4.40 15.76 -6.52
C LEU A 120 4.68 16.02 -8.00
N ASP A 121 5.02 17.26 -8.33
CA ASP A 121 5.41 17.70 -9.66
C ASP A 121 6.92 17.93 -9.73
N HIS A 122 7.49 17.53 -10.86
CA HIS A 122 8.89 17.76 -11.20
C HIS A 122 8.94 19.00 -12.10
N ILE A 123 9.59 20.07 -11.65
CA ILE A 123 9.60 21.38 -12.33
C ILE A 123 10.15 21.24 -13.76
N ASN A 124 11.21 20.46 -13.95
CA ASN A 124 11.80 20.17 -15.26
C ASN A 124 11.03 19.10 -16.07
N GLY A 125 10.03 18.44 -15.49
CA GLY A 125 9.28 17.35 -16.11
C GLY A 125 10.02 16.01 -16.24
N ASP A 126 11.20 15.87 -15.65
CA ASP A 126 11.95 14.62 -15.57
C ASP A 126 11.61 13.89 -14.26
N SER A 127 10.88 12.77 -14.38
CA SER A 127 10.48 11.95 -13.23
C SER A 127 11.65 11.29 -12.49
N CYS A 128 12.85 11.31 -13.07
CA CYS A 128 14.05 10.74 -12.45
C CYS A 128 14.92 11.77 -11.73
N ASP A 129 14.57 13.07 -11.79
CA ASP A 129 15.31 14.12 -11.10
C ASP A 129 14.64 14.50 -9.76
N ASN A 130 14.92 13.70 -8.73
CA ASN A 130 14.29 13.82 -7.41
C ASN A 130 15.00 14.81 -6.47
N ARG A 131 15.91 15.64 -6.97
CA ARG A 131 16.56 16.67 -6.16
C ARG A 131 15.53 17.65 -5.63
N LEU A 132 15.67 18.06 -4.37
CA LEU A 132 14.62 18.78 -3.64
C LEU A 132 14.23 20.10 -4.32
N GLU A 133 15.19 20.79 -4.93
CA GLU A 133 14.99 22.03 -5.69
C GLU A 133 14.15 21.84 -6.96
N ASN A 134 14.09 20.62 -7.51
CA ASN A 134 13.29 20.30 -8.70
C ASN A 134 11.88 19.82 -8.37
N LEU A 135 11.56 19.64 -7.09
CA LEU A 135 10.27 19.11 -6.65
C LEU A 135 9.36 20.22 -6.14
N ARG A 136 8.07 20.14 -6.46
CA ARG A 136 7.03 20.96 -5.82
C ARG A 136 5.74 20.19 -5.60
N ILE A 137 4.97 20.60 -4.60
CA ILE A 137 3.70 20.01 -4.21
C ILE A 137 2.58 20.84 -4.81
N LEU A 138 1.73 20.21 -5.62
CA LEU A 138 0.60 20.86 -6.29
C LEU A 138 -0.71 20.16 -5.95
N CYS A 139 -1.82 20.89 -5.94
CA CYS A 139 -3.14 20.28 -6.01
C CYS A 139 -3.42 19.77 -7.44
N PRO A 140 -4.42 18.88 -7.63
CA PRO A 140 -4.70 18.30 -8.95
C PRO A 140 -5.06 19.36 -10.00
N ASN A 141 -5.71 20.45 -9.56
CA ASN A 141 -6.08 21.55 -10.45
C ASN A 141 -4.82 22.31 -10.93
N CYS A 142 -3.96 22.77 -10.01
CA CYS A 142 -2.71 23.45 -10.38
C CYS A 142 -1.79 22.54 -11.20
N HIS A 143 -1.67 21.26 -10.84
CA HIS A 143 -0.83 20.32 -11.58
C HIS A 143 -1.33 20.11 -13.01
N SER A 144 -2.65 20.05 -13.24
CA SER A 144 -3.22 19.88 -14.58
C SER A 144 -2.87 21.00 -15.57
N LEU A 145 -2.51 22.17 -15.04
CA LEU A 145 -2.11 23.36 -15.81
C LEU A 145 -0.62 23.37 -16.18
N LYS A 146 0.18 22.41 -15.68
CA LYS A 146 1.62 22.39 -15.98
C LYS A 146 1.91 21.87 -17.38
N PRO A 147 2.91 22.47 -18.07
CA PRO A 147 3.30 22.04 -19.41
C PRO A 147 3.86 20.60 -19.42
N THR A 148 4.34 20.13 -18.27
CA THR A 148 4.87 18.79 -18.01
C THR A 148 3.80 17.77 -17.62
N HIS A 149 2.57 18.22 -17.36
CA HIS A 149 1.51 17.37 -16.81
C HIS A 149 1.24 16.16 -17.72
N ARG A 150 1.24 14.96 -17.11
CA ARG A 150 1.04 13.67 -17.80
C ARG A 150 1.96 13.46 -19.02
N GLY A 151 3.15 14.05 -19.01
CA GLY A 151 4.12 13.90 -20.08
C GLY A 151 3.75 14.66 -21.36
N ARG A 152 2.94 15.72 -21.29
CA ARG A 152 2.67 16.63 -22.43
C ARG A 152 3.94 17.22 -23.06
N ASN A 153 5.02 17.33 -22.28
CA ASN A 153 6.34 17.77 -22.73
C ASN A 153 7.16 16.66 -23.41
N ARG A 154 6.70 15.40 -23.42
CA ARG A 154 7.41 14.33 -24.13
C ARG A 154 7.25 14.52 -25.62
N LYS A 155 8.34 14.87 -26.30
CA LYS A 155 8.42 14.76 -27.76
C LYS A 155 8.05 13.33 -28.16
N LEU A 156 7.19 13.17 -29.17
CA LEU A 156 6.93 11.87 -29.78
C LEU A 156 8.28 11.21 -30.03
N ARG A 157 8.45 9.98 -29.56
CA ARG A 157 9.64 9.20 -29.94
C ARG A 157 9.62 9.15 -31.47
N GLY A 158 10.63 9.75 -32.11
CA GLY A 158 10.84 9.62 -33.55
C GLY A 158 10.85 8.13 -33.93
N PRO A 159 10.56 7.80 -35.20
CA PRO A 159 10.46 6.41 -35.63
C PRO A 159 11.70 5.63 -35.17
N VAL A 160 11.45 4.51 -34.49
CA VAL A 160 12.51 3.54 -34.19
C VAL A 160 12.97 3.03 -35.54
N VAL A 161 14.12 3.51 -36.01
CA VAL A 161 14.80 2.94 -37.17
C VAL A 161 15.12 1.50 -36.78
N LYS A 162 14.50 0.55 -37.48
CA LYS A 162 14.74 -0.88 -37.32
C LYS A 162 16.10 -1.25 -37.88
#